data_AF-A0A1S9CTN3-F1
#
_entry.id   AF-A0A1S9CTN3-F1
#
_cell.length_a   1.000
_cell.length_b   1.000
_cell.length_c   1.000
_cell.angle_alpha   90.00
_cell.angle_beta   90.00
_cell.angle_gamma   90.00
#
_symmetry.space_group_name_H-M   'P 1'
#
loop_
_entity.id
_entity.type
_entity.pdbx_description
1 polymer ?
#
loop_
_entity_poly.entity_id
_entity_poly.type
_entity_poly.pdbx_seq_one_letter_code
_entity_poly.pdbx_strand_id
1 'polypeptide(L)'
;MENQIKQLTELQTQLRIYGRTKEIYVTFSKARNKDKFIRENYGAEGQVMLHETSKKYLNTYKKEHGSVPSSKEIKAILEGLQTNKAIKYEEYKNIKAERDEITRLHVNLQKIISPPNKQQTRTDVHEK
;
A
#
# COMPACT_ATOMS: atom_id res chain seq x y z
N MET A 1 -1.18 8.96 -0.81
CA MET A 1 -0.24 8.01 -1.47
C MET A 1 -0.61 6.57 -1.20
N GLU A 2 -0.70 6.11 0.05
CA GLU A 2 -0.94 4.69 0.34
C GLU A 2 -2.30 4.17 -0.18
N ASN A 3 -3.38 4.94 -0.01
CA ASN A 3 -4.69 4.55 -0.54
C ASN A 3 -4.68 4.44 -2.08
N GLN A 4 -4.02 5.39 -2.75
CA GLN A 4 -3.87 5.37 -4.20
C GLN A 4 -3.04 4.18 -4.69
N ILE A 5 -1.95 3.83 -3.97
CA ILE A 5 -1.17 2.61 -4.26
C ILE A 5 -2.04 1.36 -4.12
N LYS A 6 -2.85 1.26 -3.06
CA LYS A 6 -3.77 0.13 -2.84
C LYS A 6 -4.80 0.02 -3.96
N GLN A 7 -5.45 1.12 -4.33
CA GLN A 7 -6.43 1.17 -5.41
C GLN A 7 -5.84 0.77 -6.76
N LEU A 8 -4.65 1.29 -7.11
CA LEU A 8 -3.96 0.95 -8.35
C LEU A 8 -3.48 -0.51 -8.37
N THR A 9 -3.05 -1.04 -7.22
CA THR A 9 -2.66 -2.46 -7.10
C THR A 9 -3.85 -3.39 -7.27
N GLU A 10 -5.00 -3.04 -6.69
CA GLU A 10 -6.25 -3.77 -6.88
C GLU A 10 -6.68 -3.72 -8.36
N LEU A 11 -6.67 -2.54 -8.98
CA LEU A 11 -6.98 -2.37 -10.41
C LEU A 11 -6.06 -3.22 -11.30
N GLN A 12 -4.76 -3.23 -11.01
CA GLN A 12 -3.79 -4.06 -11.73
C GLN A 12 -4.11 -5.56 -11.59
N THR A 13 -4.51 -5.98 -10.40
CA THR A 13 -4.90 -7.36 -10.11
C THR A 13 -6.14 -7.74 -10.90
N GLN A 14 -7.17 -6.89 -10.90
CA GLN A 14 -8.42 -7.13 -11.64
C GLN A 14 -8.20 -7.14 -13.16
N LEU A 15 -7.30 -6.30 -13.70
CA LEU A 15 -6.90 -6.36 -15.10
C LEU A 15 -6.21 -7.69 -15.45
N ARG A 16 -5.31 -8.17 -14.59
CA ARG A 16 -4.63 -9.46 -14.79
C ARG A 16 -5.63 -10.62 -14.75
N ILE A 17 -6.57 -10.59 -13.80
CA ILE A 17 -7.63 -11.61 -13.70
C ILE A 17 -8.52 -11.57 -14.94
N TYR A 18 -8.99 -10.39 -15.33
CA TYR A 18 -9.81 -10.22 -16.52
C TYR A 18 -9.13 -10.76 -17.79
N GLY A 19 -7.84 -10.47 -17.96
CA GLY A 19 -7.04 -10.96 -19.08
C GLY A 19 -6.89 -12.49 -19.08
N ARG A 20 -6.49 -13.09 -17.96
CA ARG A 20 -6.24 -14.55 -17.88
C ARG A 20 -7.51 -15.38 -18.01
N THR A 21 -8.67 -14.87 -17.56
CA THR A 21 -9.93 -15.62 -17.57
C THR A 21 -10.76 -15.38 -18.84
N LYS A 22 -10.33 -14.46 -19.71
CA LYS A 22 -11.07 -14.05 -20.91
C LYS A 22 -11.37 -15.20 -21.85
N GLU A 23 -10.38 -16.06 -22.10
CA GLU A 23 -10.52 -17.17 -23.05
C GLU A 23 -11.61 -18.16 -22.61
N ILE A 24 -11.51 -18.65 -21.37
CA ILE A 24 -12.49 -19.57 -20.78
C ILE A 24 -13.88 -18.93 -20.75
N TYR A 25 -13.96 -17.65 -20.36
CA TYR A 25 -15.24 -16.93 -20.31
C TYR A 25 -15.87 -16.78 -21.71
N VAL A 26 -15.08 -16.50 -22.75
CA VAL A 26 -15.61 -16.41 -24.12
C VAL A 26 -16.16 -17.75 -24.58
N THR A 27 -15.45 -18.85 -24.31
CA THR A 27 -15.91 -20.20 -24.66
C THR A 27 -17.17 -20.57 -23.88
N PHE A 28 -17.21 -20.31 -22.57
CA PHE A 28 -18.39 -20.46 -21.72
C PHE A 28 -19.59 -19.65 -22.25
N SER A 29 -19.36 -18.40 -22.65
CA SER A 29 -20.41 -17.51 -23.15
C SER A 29 -21.08 -18.02 -24.42
N LYS A 30 -20.33 -18.76 -25.25
CA LYS A 30 -20.78 -19.34 -26.52
C LYS A 30 -21.27 -20.79 -26.37
N ALA A 31 -21.06 -21.41 -25.22
CA ALA A 31 -21.47 -22.79 -24.99
C ALA A 31 -23.00 -22.91 -25.02
N ARG A 32 -23.51 -23.83 -25.84
CA ARG A 32 -24.95 -24.10 -25.96
C ARG A 32 -25.56 -24.62 -24.65
N ASN A 33 -24.78 -25.38 -23.89
CA ASN A 33 -25.17 -25.88 -22.58
C ASN A 33 -24.08 -25.52 -21.56
N LYS A 34 -24.35 -24.48 -20.77
CA LYS A 34 -23.42 -23.93 -19.78
C LYS A 34 -23.14 -24.93 -18.65
N ASP A 35 -24.16 -25.63 -18.16
CA ASP A 35 -24.00 -26.60 -17.08
C ASP A 35 -23.12 -27.78 -17.50
N LYS A 36 -23.30 -28.23 -18.75
CA LYS A 36 -22.43 -29.25 -19.35
C LYS A 36 -20.99 -28.74 -19.46
N PHE A 37 -20.80 -27.50 -19.93
CA PHE A 37 -19.48 -26.89 -20.02
C PHE A 37 -18.78 -26.82 -18.65
N ILE A 38 -19.49 -26.41 -17.60
CA ILE A 38 -18.93 -26.34 -16.24
C ILE A 38 -18.55 -27.73 -15.71
N ARG A 39 -19.37 -28.76 -15.95
CA ARG A 39 -19.06 -30.13 -15.53
C ARG A 39 -17.87 -30.73 -16.27
N GLU A 40 -17.73 -30.44 -17.57
CA GLU A 40 -16.68 -31.02 -18.42
C GLU A 40 -15.34 -30.27 -18.30
N ASN A 41 -15.37 -28.97 -17.95
CA ASN A 41 -14.16 -28.16 -17.82
C ASN A 41 -13.85 -27.91 -16.33
N TYR A 42 -12.93 -28.69 -15.79
CA TYR A 42 -12.53 -28.57 -14.39
C TYR A 42 -12.07 -27.14 -14.05
N GLY A 43 -12.64 -26.56 -12.99
CA GLY A 43 -12.35 -25.20 -12.55
C GLY A 43 -12.94 -24.08 -13.40
N ALA A 44 -13.71 -24.39 -14.44
CA ALA A 44 -14.34 -23.37 -15.30
C ALA A 44 -15.31 -22.46 -14.52
N GLU A 45 -16.03 -22.99 -13.53
CA GLU A 45 -16.94 -22.22 -12.69
C GLU A 45 -16.21 -21.08 -11.98
N GLY A 46 -15.09 -21.40 -11.31
CA GLY A 46 -14.26 -20.41 -10.64
C GLY A 46 -13.68 -19.38 -11.61
N GLN A 47 -13.24 -19.82 -12.80
CA GLN A 47 -12.68 -18.92 -13.82
C GLN A 47 -13.75 -17.95 -14.37
N VAL A 48 -14.97 -18.43 -14.59
CA VAL A 48 -16.10 -17.61 -15.02
C VAL A 48 -16.47 -16.61 -13.93
N MET A 49 -16.62 -17.06 -12.68
CA MET A 49 -16.93 -16.19 -11.54
C MET A 49 -15.87 -15.09 -11.36
N LEU A 50 -14.58 -15.45 -11.46
CA LEU A 50 -13.47 -14.50 -11.41
C LEU A 50 -13.55 -13.49 -12.57
N HIS A 51 -13.83 -13.94 -13.79
CA HIS A 51 -14.00 -13.05 -14.94
C HIS A 51 -15.13 -12.04 -14.73
N GLU A 52 -16.29 -12.51 -14.29
CA GLU A 52 -17.47 -11.66 -14.08
C GLU A 52 -17.24 -10.63 -12.98
N THR A 53 -16.60 -11.06 -11.88
CA THR A 53 -16.21 -10.17 -10.78
C THR A 53 -15.25 -9.08 -11.26
N SER A 54 -14.18 -9.46 -11.96
CA SER A 54 -13.22 -8.50 -12.52
C SER A 54 -13.86 -7.59 -13.57
N LYS A 55 -14.70 -8.13 -14.45
CA LYS A 55 -15.43 -7.36 -15.45
C LYS A 55 -16.34 -6.32 -14.80
N LYS A 56 -17.05 -6.68 -13.73
CA LYS A 56 -17.89 -5.74 -12.97
C LYS A 56 -17.04 -4.63 -12.35
N TYR A 57 -15.93 -5.00 -11.71
CA TYR A 57 -15.00 -4.04 -11.11
C TYR A 57 -14.48 -3.03 -12.15
N LEU A 58 -13.96 -3.52 -13.29
CA LEU A 58 -13.42 -2.66 -14.34
C LEU A 58 -14.50 -1.78 -14.98
N ASN A 59 -15.72 -2.27 -15.10
CA ASN A 59 -16.84 -1.47 -15.60
C ASN A 59 -17.23 -0.36 -14.62
N THR A 60 -17.26 -0.63 -13.31
CA THR A 60 -17.49 0.39 -12.29
C THR A 60 -16.38 1.44 -12.32
N TYR A 61 -15.12 1.01 -12.33
CA TYR A 61 -13.97 1.91 -12.44
C TYR A 61 -14.06 2.78 -13.70
N LYS A 62 -14.42 2.20 -14.84
CA LYS A 62 -14.59 2.94 -16.10
C LYS A 62 -15.71 3.98 -16.01
N LYS A 63 -16.80 3.70 -15.31
CA LYS A 63 -17.90 4.67 -15.11
C LYS A 63 -17.45 5.86 -14.25
N GLU A 64 -16.64 5.60 -13.23
CA GLU A 64 -16.13 6.63 -12.32
C GLU A 64 -15.01 7.48 -12.95
N HIS A 65 -14.14 6.87 -13.76
CA HIS A 65 -12.91 7.50 -14.26
C HIS A 65 -12.89 7.71 -15.79
N GLY A 66 -13.95 7.35 -16.50
CA GLY A 66 -14.09 7.46 -17.96
C GLY A 66 -13.31 6.42 -18.78
N SER A 67 -12.14 6.00 -18.28
CA SER A 67 -11.28 5.02 -18.96
C SER A 67 -10.61 4.08 -17.95
N VAL A 68 -10.18 2.91 -18.45
CA VAL A 68 -9.37 1.96 -17.68
C VAL A 68 -7.94 2.05 -18.22
N PRO A 69 -6.97 2.51 -17.41
CA PRO A 69 -5.57 2.55 -17.80
C PRO A 69 -5.05 1.15 -18.18
N SER A 70 -4.05 1.12 -19.05
CA SER A 70 -3.34 -0.11 -19.38
C SER A 70 -2.48 -0.61 -18.22
N SER A 71 -2.17 -1.90 -18.23
CA SER A 71 -1.29 -2.52 -17.23
C SER A 71 0.10 -1.86 -17.17
N LYS A 72 0.59 -1.35 -18.32
CA LYS A 72 1.88 -0.63 -18.39
C LYS A 72 1.80 0.72 -17.70
N GLU A 73 0.75 1.49 -17.94
CA GLU A 73 0.53 2.79 -17.30
C GLU A 73 0.39 2.64 -15.78
N ILE A 74 -0.39 1.65 -15.32
CA ILE A 74 -0.57 1.38 -13.88
C ILE A 74 0.77 1.03 -13.23
N LYS A 75 1.59 0.20 -13.90
CA LYS A 75 2.92 -0.15 -13.40
C LYS A 75 3.82 1.08 -13.26
N ALA A 76 3.88 1.94 -14.28
CA ALA A 76 4.68 3.15 -14.25
C ALA A 76 4.22 4.12 -13.13
N ILE A 77 2.89 4.28 -12.96
CA ILE A 77 2.34 5.12 -11.88
C ILE A 77 2.69 4.54 -10.50
N LEU A 78 2.58 3.23 -10.31
CA LEU A 78 2.91 2.56 -9.06
C LEU A 78 4.39 2.73 -8.71
N GLU A 79 5.29 2.53 -9.67
CA GLU A 79 6.74 2.73 -9.48
C GLU A 79 7.04 4.18 -9.07
N GLY A 80 6.46 5.16 -9.78
CA GLY A 80 6.61 6.57 -9.42
C GLY A 80 6.08 6.89 -8.02
N LEU A 81 4.93 6.34 -7.63
CA LEU A 81 4.36 6.53 -6.29
C LEU A 81 5.21 5.88 -5.19
N GLN A 82 5.82 4.74 -5.46
CA GLN A 82 6.72 4.06 -4.51
C GLN A 82 8.01 4.85 -4.31
N THR A 83 8.61 5.35 -5.39
CA THR A 83 9.79 6.22 -5.31
C THR A 83 9.48 7.50 -4.53
N ASN A 84 8.37 8.16 -4.84
CA ASN A 84 7.94 9.37 -4.11
C ASN A 84 7.65 9.09 -2.63
N LYS A 85 7.10 7.92 -2.30
CA LYS A 85 6.91 7.49 -0.91
C LYS A 85 8.25 7.33 -0.18
N ALA A 86 9.24 6.71 -0.83
CA ALA A 86 10.57 6.52 -0.26
C ALA A 86 11.29 7.86 -0.03
N ILE A 87 11.26 8.77 -1.00
CA ILE A 87 11.85 10.10 -0.88
C ILE A 87 11.25 10.85 0.31
N LYS A 88 9.92 10.94 0.39
CA LYS A 88 9.23 11.63 1.49
C LYS A 88 9.51 11.00 2.85
N TYR A 89 9.73 9.69 2.90
CA TYR A 89 10.08 9.02 4.14
C TYR A 89 11.49 9.38 4.62
N GLU A 90 12.47 9.42 3.71
CA GLU A 90 13.83 9.86 4.06
C GLU A 90 13.88 11.35 4.44
N GLU A 91 13.13 12.22 3.74
CA GLU A 91 12.97 13.62 4.12
C GLU A 91 12.42 13.77 5.54
N TYR A 92 11.33 13.06 5.85
CA TYR A 92 10.75 13.05 7.19
C TYR A 92 11.74 12.58 8.25
N LYS A 93 12.50 11.52 7.97
CA LYS A 93 13.49 10.95 8.88
C LYS A 93 14.62 11.94 9.17
N ASN A 94 15.09 12.68 8.17
CA ASN A 94 16.11 13.71 8.34
C ASN A 94 15.61 14.87 9.20
N ILE A 95 14.43 15.41 8.90
CA ILE A 95 13.81 16.49 9.68
C ILE A 95 13.58 16.05 11.14
N LYS A 96 13.16 14.80 11.34
CA LYS A 96 12.99 14.25 12.68
C LYS A 96 14.32 14.17 13.43
N ALA A 97 15.40 13.73 12.79
CA ALA A 97 16.71 13.65 13.41
C ALA A 97 17.23 15.04 13.83
N GLU A 98 17.08 16.05 12.95
CA GLU A 98 17.43 17.43 13.24
C GLU A 98 16.63 17.99 14.43
N ARG A 99 15.31 17.74 14.45
CA ARG A 99 14.46 18.13 15.58
C ARG A 99 14.87 17.45 16.89
N ASP A 100 15.21 16.17 16.84
CA ASP A 100 15.66 15.40 18.00
C ASP A 100 17.01 15.95 18.51
N GLU A 101 17.91 16.37 17.62
CA GLU A 101 19.18 17.02 17.96
C GLU A 101 18.99 18.39 18.62
N ILE A 102 18.17 19.27 18.03
CA ILE A 102 17.85 20.58 18.61
C ILE A 102 17.26 20.41 20.01
N THR A 103 16.37 19.44 20.20
CA THR A 103 15.76 19.15 21.50
C THR A 103 16.82 18.71 22.52
N ARG A 104 17.78 17.86 22.12
CA ARG A 104 18.88 17.43 22.99
C ARG A 104 19.79 18.61 23.37
N LEU A 105 20.18 19.43 22.39
CA LEU A 105 21.00 20.63 22.64
C LEU A 105 20.29 21.60 23.59
N HIS A 106 18.98 21.80 23.41
CA HIS A 106 18.19 22.63 24.30
C HIS A 106 18.18 22.10 25.74
N VAL A 107 17.94 20.81 25.94
CA VAL A 107 18.00 20.17 27.26
C VAL A 107 19.39 20.31 27.89
N ASN A 108 20.46 20.12 27.10
CA ASN A 108 21.83 20.27 27.58
C ASN A 108 22.14 21.72 27.99
N LEU A 109 21.74 22.70 27.18
CA LEU A 109 21.87 24.13 27.51
C LEU A 109 21.09 24.49 28.77
N GLN A 110 19.86 24.00 28.92
CA GLN A 110 19.08 24.19 30.14
C GLN A 110 19.79 23.63 31.37
N LYS A 111 20.43 22.46 31.30
CA LYS A 111 21.21 21.90 32.42
C LYS A 111 22.40 22.77 32.82
N ILE A 112 23.06 23.41 31.85
CA ILE A 112 24.22 24.27 32.10
C ILE A 112 23.79 25.62 32.68
N ILE A 113 22.72 26.20 32.13
CA ILE A 113 22.25 27.55 32.49
C ILE A 113 21.39 27.52 33.76
N SER A 114 20.73 26.39 34.05
CA SER A 114 19.98 26.27 35.30
C SER A 114 20.94 26.33 36.49
N PRO A 115 20.67 27.17 37.49
CA PRO A 115 21.48 27.20 38.71
C PRO A 115 21.53 25.80 39.33
N PRO A 116 22.64 25.41 39.98
CA PRO A 116 22.79 24.09 40.55
C PRO A 116 21.63 23.82 41.51
N ASN A 117 20.77 22.88 41.13
CA ASN A 117 19.69 22.44 41.99
C ASN A 117 20.36 21.78 43.20
N LYS A 118 20.25 22.41 44.37
CA LYS A 118 20.69 21.85 45.66
C LYS A 118 19.83 20.61 45.95
N GLN A 119 20.15 19.47 45.36
CA GLN A 119 19.54 18.19 45.70
C GLN A 119 20.34 17.05 45.06
N GLN A 120 21.40 16.64 45.75
CA GLN A 120 21.65 15.25 46.16
C GLN A 120 23.03 15.18 46.81
N THR A 121 23.13 15.66 48.04
CA THR A 121 24.06 15.07 49.01
C THR A 121 23.54 13.66 49.30
N ARG A 122 24.08 12.65 48.61
CA ARG A 122 24.01 11.28 49.11
C ARG A 122 24.92 11.23 50.34
N THR A 123 24.28 11.10 51.48
CA THR A 123 24.86 10.74 52.76
C THR A 123 25.53 9.37 52.62
N ASP A 124 26.84 9.37 52.39
CA ASP A 124 27.70 8.25 52.77
C ASP A 124 27.97 8.39 54.26
N VAL A 125 27.06 7.84 55.08
CA VAL A 125 27.34 7.62 56.51
C VAL A 125 27.96 6.24 56.62
N HIS A 126 29.26 6.23 56.86
CA HIS A 126 30.05 5.09 57.28
C HIS A 126 29.66 4.78 58.73
N GLU A 127 29.04 3.64 59.00
CA GLU A 127 28.92 3.12 60.36
C GLU A 127 29.84 1.90 60.52
N LYS A 128 30.74 2.04 61.50
CA LYS A 128 31.62 1.02 62.05
C LYS A 128 30.88 0.18 63.08
#